data_AF-A0A968IIB0-F1
#
_entry.id   AF-A0A968IIB0-F1
#
_cell.length_a   1.000
_cell.length_b   1.000
_cell.length_c   1.000
_cell.angle_alpha   90.00
_cell.angle_beta   90.00
_cell.angle_gamma   90.00
#
_symmetry.space_group_name_H-M   'P 1'
#
loop_
_entity.id
_entity.type
_entity.pdbx_description
1 polymer ?
#
loop_
_entity_poly.entity_id
_entity_poly.type
_entity_poly.pdbx_seq_one_letter_code
_entity_poly.pdbx_strand_id
1 'polypeptide(L)'
;MRSTAYKSTENAIVANGLVGMPDAIRLEGNIDQTSISGNVICGNDGAGVYLFKPDGAAQIRDNRITYNGRRYRRAAVYLMGDNHQITGNSIAHQAGSGVAVAAYPRSQRNVIENNRFSTLEGLSIDLVTQGNVGVLAYQKGDGINPQRDSSQRRKDTGNGAIDAPALPRENLP
;
A
#
# COMPACT_ATOMS: atom_id res chain seq x y z
N MET A 1 19.33 12.67 2.68
CA MET A 1 19.14 12.60 4.14
C MET A 1 19.02 11.13 4.53
N ARG A 2 19.72 10.70 5.59
CA ARG A 2 19.59 9.35 6.17
C ARG A 2 18.65 9.48 7.36
N SER A 3 17.52 8.78 7.36
CA SER A 3 16.63 8.75 8.52
C SER A 3 16.47 7.32 9.01
N THR A 4 17.42 6.89 9.84
CA THR A 4 17.22 5.72 10.70
C THR A 4 16.33 6.12 11.87
N ALA A 5 15.31 5.33 12.18
CA ALA A 5 14.36 5.52 13.28
C ALA A 5 13.44 6.76 13.19
N TYR A 6 12.94 7.09 11.99
CA TYR A 6 11.86 8.09 11.85
C TYR A 6 10.63 7.68 12.65
N LYS A 7 9.98 8.64 13.33
CA LYS A 7 8.72 8.42 14.05
C LYS A 7 7.69 9.48 13.66
N SER A 8 6.53 9.02 13.19
CA SER A 8 5.32 9.81 13.00
C SER A 8 4.22 9.23 13.87
N THR A 9 3.87 9.93 14.96
CA THR A 9 2.92 9.42 15.95
C THR A 9 1.84 10.45 16.25
N GLU A 10 0.57 10.00 16.21
CA GLU A 10 -0.60 10.79 16.65
C GLU A 10 -0.79 12.13 15.93
N ASN A 11 -0.40 12.20 14.65
CA ASN A 11 -0.61 13.39 13.82
C ASN A 11 -1.93 13.34 13.07
N ALA A 12 -2.46 14.51 12.71
CA ALA A 12 -3.47 14.67 11.68
C ALA A 12 -2.80 15.15 10.38
N ILE A 13 -2.82 14.33 9.34
CA ILE A 13 -2.21 14.63 8.03
C ILE A 13 -3.32 14.65 6.98
N VAL A 14 -3.71 15.84 6.56
CA VAL A 14 -4.94 16.06 5.79
C VAL A 14 -4.73 16.90 4.54
N ALA A 15 -5.45 16.53 3.48
CA ALA A 15 -5.58 17.35 2.26
C ALA A 15 -4.27 17.72 1.53
N ASN A 16 -3.25 16.86 1.54
CA ASN A 16 -2.07 17.03 0.69
C ASN A 16 -2.41 16.84 -0.80
N GLY A 17 -1.67 17.53 -1.67
CA GLY A 17 -1.68 17.31 -3.13
C GLY A 17 -2.30 18.39 -4.00
N LEU A 18 -2.74 19.51 -3.42
CA LEU A 18 -3.13 20.71 -4.18
C LEU A 18 -2.01 21.18 -5.13
N VAL A 19 -0.77 21.21 -4.62
CA VAL A 19 0.47 21.42 -5.40
C VAL A 19 1.58 20.58 -4.76
N GLY A 20 2.36 19.87 -5.58
CA GLY A 20 3.52 19.11 -5.11
C GLY A 20 3.20 17.66 -4.74
N MET A 21 3.74 17.19 -3.61
CA MET A 21 3.65 15.78 -3.19
C MET A 21 2.23 15.42 -2.73
N PRO A 22 1.57 14.43 -3.37
CA PRO A 22 0.16 14.14 -3.08
C PRO A 22 -0.04 13.11 -1.97
N ASP A 23 1.01 12.41 -1.57
CA ASP A 23 0.96 11.39 -0.53
C ASP A 23 1.01 12.05 0.86
N ALA A 24 0.33 11.49 1.86
CA ALA A 24 0.38 12.03 3.21
C ALA A 24 1.77 11.85 3.82
N ILE A 25 2.31 10.63 3.70
CA ILE A 25 3.69 10.29 4.06
C ILE A 25 4.32 9.54 2.89
N ARG A 26 5.45 10.06 2.40
CA ARG A 26 6.25 9.41 1.37
C ARG A 26 7.62 9.04 1.93
N LEU A 27 7.99 7.77 1.80
CA LEU A 27 9.23 7.22 2.33
C LEU A 27 10.12 6.73 1.18
N GLU A 28 11.34 7.27 1.11
CA GLU A 28 12.36 6.98 0.09
C GLU A 28 13.74 6.91 0.73
N GLY A 29 14.64 6.12 0.13
CA GLY A 29 16.00 5.92 0.63
C GLY A 29 16.03 5.04 1.89
N ASN A 30 16.93 5.31 2.82
CA ASN A 30 17.03 4.53 4.07
C ASN A 30 15.94 4.95 5.06
N ILE A 31 15.07 4.00 5.39
CA ILE A 31 13.91 4.15 6.28
C ILE A 31 13.99 3.22 7.49
N ASP A 32 15.16 2.65 7.77
CA ASP A 32 15.26 1.56 8.72
C ASP A 32 14.71 1.96 10.11
N GLN A 33 13.99 1.04 10.74
CA GLN A 33 13.29 1.24 12.02
C GLN A 33 12.25 2.38 12.02
N THR A 34 11.70 2.73 10.87
CA THR A 34 10.63 3.75 10.80
C THR A 34 9.34 3.27 11.47
N SER A 35 8.68 4.13 12.23
CA SER A 35 7.37 3.89 12.83
C SER A 35 6.36 4.98 12.51
N ILE A 36 5.20 4.59 11.96
CA ILE A 36 4.07 5.45 11.66
C ILE A 36 2.88 4.90 12.44
N SER A 37 2.45 5.58 13.51
CA SER A 37 1.43 5.04 14.41
C SER A 37 0.40 6.03 14.94
N GLY A 38 -0.85 5.60 15.06
CA GLY A 38 -1.91 6.39 15.70
C GLY A 38 -2.28 7.67 14.95
N ASN A 39 -1.87 7.81 13.69
CA ASN A 39 -2.16 9.01 12.90
C ASN A 39 -3.57 8.95 12.30
N VAL A 40 -4.16 10.13 12.10
CA VAL A 40 -5.34 10.34 11.25
C VAL A 40 -4.86 10.86 9.89
N ILE A 41 -5.03 10.06 8.84
CA ILE A 41 -4.57 10.36 7.48
C ILE A 41 -5.78 10.47 6.56
N CYS A 42 -6.15 11.68 6.17
CA CYS A 42 -7.45 11.93 5.57
C CYS A 42 -7.41 12.85 4.33
N GLY A 43 -8.13 12.47 3.27
CA GLY A 43 -8.46 13.40 2.20
C GLY A 43 -7.27 13.79 1.30
N ASN A 44 -6.16 13.05 1.33
CA ASN A 44 -4.98 13.32 0.51
C ASN A 44 -5.23 12.88 -0.95
N ASP A 45 -4.67 13.61 -1.91
CA ASP A 45 -4.88 13.32 -3.34
C ASP A 45 -4.21 12.01 -3.78
N GLY A 46 -3.12 11.63 -3.10
CA GLY A 46 -2.33 10.42 -3.31
C GLY A 46 -2.58 9.35 -2.24
N ALA A 47 -1.59 8.53 -1.94
CA ALA A 47 -1.70 7.50 -0.92
C ALA A 47 -1.69 8.12 0.49
N GLY A 48 -2.19 7.37 1.48
CA GLY A 48 -1.95 7.72 2.87
C GLY A 48 -0.47 7.55 3.21
N VAL A 49 0.09 6.37 2.92
CA VAL A 49 1.51 6.08 3.07
C VAL A 49 2.05 5.47 1.77
N TYR A 50 3.15 6.01 1.24
CA TYR A 50 3.77 5.57 -0.01
C TYR A 50 5.25 5.25 0.19
N LEU A 51 5.62 3.96 0.09
CA LEU A 51 7.02 3.51 0.15
C LEU A 51 7.52 3.29 -1.27
N PHE A 52 8.55 4.04 -1.65
CA PHE A 52 9.11 3.97 -3.00
C PHE A 52 10.56 3.49 -2.96
N LYS A 53 10.75 2.21 -3.29
CA LYS A 53 12.05 1.53 -3.33
C LYS A 53 12.95 1.86 -2.12
N PRO A 54 12.44 1.73 -0.87
CA PRO A 54 13.25 2.07 0.29
C PRO A 54 14.29 0.98 0.60
N ASP A 55 15.33 1.39 1.32
CA ASP A 55 16.22 0.50 2.06
C ASP A 55 15.78 0.46 3.53
N GLY A 56 15.62 -0.74 4.10
CA GLY A 56 15.13 -0.93 5.47
C GLY A 56 13.62 -1.19 5.54
N ALA A 57 13.06 -1.17 6.75
CA ALA A 57 11.66 -1.50 6.99
C ALA A 57 10.91 -0.47 7.84
N ALA A 58 9.60 -0.36 7.61
CA ALA A 58 8.69 0.47 8.38
C ALA A 58 7.59 -0.35 9.06
N GLN A 59 7.17 0.12 10.23
CA GLN A 59 5.96 -0.30 10.92
C GLN A 59 4.88 0.77 10.77
N ILE A 60 3.74 0.39 10.20
CA ILE A 60 2.57 1.24 9.99
C ILE A 60 1.44 0.64 10.81
N ARG A 61 1.17 1.20 11.99
CA ARG A 61 0.25 0.58 12.97
C ARG A 61 -0.82 1.50 13.51
N ASP A 62 -2.02 0.96 13.72
CA ASP A 62 -3.10 1.64 14.45
C ASP A 62 -3.47 3.03 13.88
N ASN A 63 -3.25 3.25 12.58
CA ASN A 63 -3.62 4.52 11.94
C ASN A 63 -5.06 4.47 11.42
N ARG A 64 -5.73 5.61 11.39
CA ARG A 64 -7.00 5.80 10.69
C ARG A 64 -6.71 6.45 9.33
N ILE A 65 -6.88 5.70 8.25
CA ILE A 65 -6.54 6.13 6.89
C ILE A 65 -7.83 6.16 6.07
N THR A 66 -8.27 7.35 5.65
CA THR A 66 -9.58 7.48 4.98
C THR A 66 -9.67 8.56 3.92
N TYR A 67 -10.53 8.36 2.91
CA TYR A 67 -10.78 9.35 1.84
C TYR A 67 -9.52 9.79 1.08
N ASN A 68 -8.47 8.97 1.05
CA ASN A 68 -7.25 9.28 0.28
C ASN A 68 -7.40 8.80 -1.16
N GLY A 69 -6.43 9.18 -2.00
CA GLY A 69 -6.41 8.86 -3.42
C GLY A 69 -7.38 9.71 -4.24
N ARG A 70 -7.81 10.87 -3.73
CA ARG A 70 -8.90 11.67 -4.34
C ARG A 70 -8.67 12.01 -5.80
N ARG A 71 -7.40 12.26 -6.18
CA ARG A 71 -7.03 12.61 -7.55
C ARG A 71 -6.35 11.46 -8.28
N TYR A 72 -5.44 10.75 -7.59
CA TYR A 72 -4.58 9.74 -8.23
C TYR A 72 -5.08 8.30 -8.05
N ARG A 73 -6.20 8.10 -7.36
CA ARG A 73 -6.83 6.78 -7.10
C ARG A 73 -5.84 5.74 -6.58
N ARG A 74 -4.92 6.18 -5.72
CA ARG A 74 -3.87 5.35 -5.14
C ARG A 74 -4.38 4.46 -4.03
N ALA A 75 -3.62 3.42 -3.70
CA ALA A 75 -3.88 2.62 -2.50
C ALA A 75 -3.75 3.47 -1.22
N ALA A 76 -4.40 3.04 -0.13
CA ALA A 76 -4.26 3.73 1.16
C ALA A 76 -2.83 3.58 1.71
N VAL A 77 -2.29 2.37 1.63
CA VAL A 77 -0.87 2.08 1.85
C VAL A 77 -0.30 1.41 0.61
N TYR A 78 0.70 2.03 0.00
CA TYR A 78 1.45 1.45 -1.10
C TYR A 78 2.84 1.07 -0.62
N LEU A 79 3.25 -0.19 -0.83
CA LEU A 79 4.54 -0.68 -0.36
C LEU A 79 5.37 -1.37 -1.45
N MET A 80 6.67 -1.09 -1.40
CA MET A 80 7.74 -1.79 -2.10
C MET A 80 8.81 -2.14 -1.06
N GLY A 81 9.44 -3.30 -1.18
CA GLY A 81 10.51 -3.69 -0.28
C GLY A 81 10.07 -4.74 0.74
N ASP A 82 10.96 -4.98 1.71
CA ASP A 82 10.93 -6.18 2.52
C ASP A 82 10.62 -5.88 3.99
N ASN A 83 9.99 -6.85 4.67
CA ASN A 83 9.78 -6.87 6.12
C ASN A 83 8.95 -5.70 6.68
N HIS A 84 8.17 -5.01 5.86
CA HIS A 84 7.23 -4.00 6.32
C HIS A 84 6.10 -4.64 7.11
N GLN A 85 5.61 -3.94 8.12
CA GLN A 85 4.50 -4.39 8.96
C GLN A 85 3.38 -3.37 8.90
N ILE A 86 2.21 -3.81 8.43
CA ILE A 86 0.99 -3.00 8.33
C ILE A 86 -0.03 -3.68 9.24
N THR A 87 -0.24 -3.14 10.43
CA THR A 87 -1.03 -3.84 11.47
C THR A 87 -2.04 -2.93 12.17
N GLY A 88 -3.23 -3.45 12.48
CA GLY A 88 -4.20 -2.72 13.32
C GLY A 88 -4.78 -1.44 12.70
N ASN A 89 -4.52 -1.14 11.41
CA ASN A 89 -4.99 0.09 10.80
C ASN A 89 -6.48 -0.01 10.43
N SER A 90 -7.18 1.12 10.52
CA SER A 90 -8.55 1.28 10.00
C SER A 90 -8.49 2.02 8.67
N ILE A 91 -8.75 1.32 7.57
CA ILE A 91 -8.64 1.82 6.20
C ILE A 91 -10.03 1.87 5.57
N ALA A 92 -10.52 3.06 5.24
CA ALA A 92 -11.89 3.24 4.77
C ALA A 92 -12.07 4.30 3.68
N HIS A 93 -13.06 4.13 2.80
CA HIS A 93 -13.39 5.12 1.76
C HIS A 93 -12.20 5.47 0.86
N GLN A 94 -11.41 4.47 0.49
CA GLN A 94 -10.22 4.66 -0.34
C GLN A 94 -10.60 4.57 -1.82
N ALA A 95 -10.12 5.53 -2.63
CA ALA A 95 -10.35 5.56 -4.07
C ALA A 95 -9.56 4.49 -4.87
N GLY A 96 -8.85 3.60 -4.17
CA GLY A 96 -8.08 2.49 -4.69
C GLY A 96 -8.04 1.35 -3.67
N SER A 97 -7.04 0.47 -3.76
CA SER A 97 -6.89 -0.68 -2.86
C SER A 97 -6.55 -0.24 -1.42
N GLY A 98 -6.84 -1.09 -0.43
CA GLY A 98 -6.49 -0.83 0.96
C GLY A 98 -4.97 -0.82 1.14
N VAL A 99 -4.34 -1.98 0.92
CA VAL A 99 -2.88 -2.12 0.84
C VAL A 99 -2.51 -2.65 -0.54
N ALA A 100 -1.55 -2.02 -1.21
CA ALA A 100 -0.97 -2.52 -2.45
C ALA A 100 0.50 -2.88 -2.25
N VAL A 101 0.88 -4.10 -2.64
CA VAL A 101 2.24 -4.65 -2.55
C VAL A 101 2.82 -4.77 -3.95
N ALA A 102 3.87 -4.00 -4.23
CA ALA A 102 4.55 -4.07 -5.52
C ALA A 102 5.48 -5.28 -5.63
N ALA A 103 5.53 -5.93 -6.78
CA ALA A 103 6.51 -7.00 -7.03
C ALA A 103 7.95 -6.50 -7.31
N TYR A 104 8.15 -5.22 -7.66
CA TYR A 104 9.47 -4.62 -7.95
C TYR A 104 9.83 -3.54 -6.91
N PRO A 105 11.11 -3.41 -6.46
CA PRO A 105 12.32 -4.13 -6.88
C PRO A 105 12.37 -5.57 -6.36
N ARG A 106 11.72 -5.84 -5.23
CA ARG A 106 11.32 -7.12 -4.68
C ARG A 106 10.54 -6.77 -3.42
N SER A 107 9.46 -7.49 -3.14
CA SER A 107 8.75 -7.36 -1.86
C SER A 107 8.58 -8.75 -1.26
N GLN A 108 9.16 -8.98 -0.09
CA GLN A 108 9.08 -10.26 0.60
C GLN A 108 8.94 -10.07 2.12
N ARG A 109 8.29 -11.04 2.76
CA ARG A 109 8.12 -11.10 4.23
C ARG A 109 7.41 -9.88 4.82
N ASN A 110 6.58 -9.21 4.04
CA ASN A 110 5.70 -8.16 4.54
C ASN A 110 4.55 -8.80 5.34
N VAL A 111 4.20 -8.19 6.46
CA VAL A 111 3.13 -8.64 7.35
C VAL A 111 1.97 -7.65 7.25
N ILE A 112 0.80 -8.13 6.87
CA ILE A 112 -0.43 -7.34 6.78
C ILE A 112 -1.50 -8.03 7.60
N GLU A 113 -1.68 -7.62 8.86
CA GLU A 113 -2.49 -8.35 9.82
C GLU A 113 -3.40 -7.42 10.63
N ASN A 114 -4.58 -7.90 11.03
CA ASN A 114 -5.51 -7.17 11.91
C ASN A 114 -5.92 -5.77 11.40
N ASN A 115 -5.82 -5.51 10.10
CA ASN A 115 -6.31 -4.27 9.50
C ASN A 115 -7.81 -4.40 9.21
N ARG A 116 -8.56 -3.32 9.40
CA ARG A 116 -9.99 -3.23 9.08
C ARG A 116 -10.15 -2.46 7.77
N PHE A 117 -10.82 -3.07 6.80
CA PHE A 117 -11.08 -2.49 5.49
C PHE A 117 -12.58 -2.27 5.29
N SER A 118 -12.98 -1.09 4.83
CA SER A 118 -14.40 -0.82 4.51
C SER A 118 -14.54 0.19 3.39
N THR A 119 -15.46 -0.04 2.45
CA THR A 119 -15.76 0.93 1.38
C THR A 119 -14.51 1.30 0.57
N LEU A 120 -13.86 0.30 -0.03
CA LEU A 120 -12.73 0.50 -0.94
C LEU A 120 -13.21 0.41 -2.37
N GLU A 121 -12.67 1.23 -3.26
CA GLU A 121 -12.90 1.08 -4.71
C GLU A 121 -12.03 -0.02 -5.34
N GLY A 122 -10.96 -0.45 -4.64
CA GLY A 122 -10.08 -1.56 -5.02
C GLY A 122 -10.11 -2.73 -4.03
N LEU A 123 -9.15 -3.65 -4.15
CA LEU A 123 -9.04 -4.81 -3.25
C LEU A 123 -8.60 -4.39 -1.84
N SER A 124 -8.93 -5.20 -0.83
CA SER A 124 -8.40 -4.99 0.53
C SER A 124 -6.88 -5.10 0.55
N ILE A 125 -6.35 -6.13 -0.11
CA ILE A 125 -4.93 -6.32 -0.37
C ILE A 125 -4.78 -6.62 -1.85
N ASP A 126 -3.96 -5.83 -2.53
CA ASP A 126 -3.66 -5.93 -3.95
C ASP A 126 -2.19 -6.30 -4.14
N LEU A 127 -1.92 -7.35 -4.91
CA LEU A 127 -0.61 -7.97 -5.04
C LEU A 127 -0.13 -7.76 -6.47
N VAL A 128 0.45 -6.59 -6.71
CA VAL A 128 0.76 -6.08 -8.04
C VAL A 128 1.81 -6.96 -8.71
N THR A 129 1.47 -7.52 -9.85
CA THR A 129 2.33 -8.43 -10.59
C THR A 129 3.25 -7.72 -11.60
N GLN A 130 4.44 -8.28 -11.82
CA GLN A 130 5.42 -7.78 -12.77
C GLN A 130 4.94 -8.03 -14.21
N GLY A 131 4.18 -7.07 -14.74
CA GLY A 131 3.91 -6.93 -16.17
C GLY A 131 3.89 -5.49 -16.66
N ASN A 132 3.68 -4.52 -15.76
CA ASN A 132 3.57 -3.11 -16.11
C ASN A 132 4.53 -2.27 -15.25
N VAL A 133 5.62 -1.81 -15.84
CA VAL A 133 6.55 -0.81 -15.25
C VAL A 133 6.11 0.63 -15.50
N GLY A 134 4.89 0.83 -16.02
CA GLY A 134 4.31 2.14 -16.27
C GLY A 134 3.90 2.84 -14.97
N VAL A 135 3.97 4.18 -14.96
CA VAL A 135 3.60 5.02 -13.81
C VAL A 135 2.22 4.68 -13.24
N LEU A 136 1.26 4.29 -14.10
CA LEU A 136 -0.10 3.91 -13.70
C LEU A 136 -0.16 2.62 -12.87
N ALA A 137 0.71 1.64 -13.14
CA ALA A 137 0.77 0.39 -12.37
C ALA A 137 1.29 0.61 -10.95
N TYR A 138 2.20 1.58 -10.77
CA TYR A 138 2.66 2.03 -9.45
C TYR A 138 1.66 2.92 -8.71
N GLN A 139 0.59 3.34 -9.38
CA GLN A 139 -0.42 4.21 -8.80
C GLN A 139 -1.64 3.40 -8.35
N LYS A 140 -2.11 2.44 -9.13
CA LYS A 140 -3.43 1.81 -8.90
C LYS A 140 -3.39 0.37 -8.38
N GLY A 141 -2.31 -0.37 -8.67
CA GLY A 141 -2.31 -1.84 -8.62
C GLY A 141 -2.89 -2.44 -9.90
N ASP A 142 -2.83 -3.77 -10.05
CA ASP A 142 -3.31 -4.49 -11.24
C ASP A 142 -4.74 -5.04 -11.09
N GLY A 143 -5.34 -4.96 -9.90
CA GLY A 143 -6.72 -5.37 -9.65
C GLY A 143 -6.85 -6.87 -9.39
N ILE A 144 -8.00 -7.47 -9.74
CA ILE A 144 -8.18 -8.93 -9.58
C ILE A 144 -7.11 -9.64 -10.38
N ASN A 145 -6.29 -10.44 -9.69
CA ASN A 145 -5.20 -11.14 -10.33
C ASN A 145 -5.79 -12.19 -11.30
N PRO A 146 -5.50 -12.14 -12.61
CA PRO A 146 -5.90 -13.21 -13.52
C PRO A 146 -5.33 -14.56 -13.06
N GLN A 147 -6.00 -15.68 -13.34
CA GLN A 147 -5.45 -17.01 -13.06
C GLN A 147 -4.08 -17.14 -13.72
N ARG A 148 -3.07 -17.61 -12.96
CA ARG A 148 -1.67 -17.71 -13.45
C ARG A 148 -1.16 -19.15 -13.41
N ASP A 149 -1.09 -19.72 -14.60
CA ASP A 149 -0.64 -21.07 -14.92
C ASP A 149 0.81 -21.10 -15.46
N SER A 150 1.54 -19.97 -15.43
CA SER A 150 2.95 -19.92 -15.87
C SER A 150 3.92 -20.56 -14.87
N SER A 151 5.02 -21.13 -15.39
CA SER A 151 6.07 -21.78 -14.58
C SER A 151 6.93 -20.81 -13.75
N GLN A 152 6.87 -19.49 -14.02
CA GLN A 152 7.65 -18.46 -13.31
C GLN A 152 6.84 -17.62 -12.33
N ARG A 153 5.55 -17.96 -12.09
CA ARG A 153 4.62 -17.21 -11.24
C ARG A 153 5.17 -16.73 -9.89
N ARG A 154 6.12 -17.46 -9.29
CA ARG A 154 6.74 -17.10 -7.98
C ARG A 154 7.68 -15.90 -8.05
N LYS A 155 8.20 -15.56 -9.23
CA LYS A 155 9.03 -14.37 -9.47
C LYS A 155 8.18 -13.19 -9.94
N ASP A 156 7.05 -13.48 -10.59
CA ASP A 156 6.21 -12.48 -11.26
C ASP A 156 5.23 -11.76 -10.31
N THR A 157 5.21 -12.14 -9.04
CA THR A 157 4.20 -11.69 -8.06
C THR A 157 4.85 -11.28 -6.74
N GLY A 158 4.36 -10.20 -6.12
CA GLY A 158 4.87 -9.69 -4.84
C GLY A 158 4.57 -10.58 -3.63
N ASN A 159 3.96 -11.74 -3.85
CA ASN A 159 3.54 -12.69 -2.82
C ASN A 159 4.02 -14.12 -3.08
N GLY A 160 4.95 -14.33 -4.01
CA GLY A 160 5.51 -15.66 -4.28
C GLY A 160 4.52 -16.66 -4.87
N ALA A 161 3.60 -16.20 -5.73
CA ALA A 161 2.56 -16.96 -6.42
C ALA A 161 1.50 -17.60 -5.53
N ILE A 162 1.25 -17.01 -4.38
CA ILE A 162 0.06 -17.37 -3.61
C ILE A 162 -1.15 -16.82 -4.38
N ASP A 163 -2.17 -17.64 -4.60
CA ASP A 163 -3.38 -17.14 -5.25
C ASP A 163 -4.01 -16.06 -4.37
N ALA A 164 -4.44 -14.95 -4.98
CA ALA A 164 -5.22 -13.96 -4.25
C ALA A 164 -6.47 -14.64 -3.68
N PRO A 165 -6.93 -14.30 -2.46
CA PRO A 165 -8.18 -14.81 -1.92
C PRO A 165 -9.31 -14.56 -2.92
N ALA A 166 -9.93 -15.63 -3.42
CA ALA A 166 -11.08 -15.51 -4.30
C ALA A 166 -12.30 -15.09 -3.47
N LEU A 167 -12.98 -14.01 -3.88
CA LEU A 167 -14.33 -13.76 -3.38
C LEU A 167 -15.25 -14.86 -3.92
N PRO A 168 -16.15 -15.43 -3.10
CA PRO A 168 -17.22 -16.29 -3.58
C PRO A 168 -17.99 -15.56 -4.69
N ARG A 169 -18.32 -16.27 -5.78
CA ARG A 169 -19.05 -15.72 -6.95
C ARG A 169 -20.41 -15.10 -6.61
N GLU A 170 -20.91 -15.30 -5.40
CA GLU A 170 -22.22 -14.82 -4.92
C GLU A 170 -22.24 -13.34 -4.54
N ASN A 171 -21.09 -12.64 -4.54
CA ASN A 171 -20.99 -11.23 -4.10
C ASN A 171 -20.35 -10.28 -5.14
N LEU A 172 -20.46 -10.59 -6.44
CA LEU A 172 -20.19 -9.60 -7.49
C LEU A 172 -21.53 -8.96 -7.93
N PRO A 173 -21.61 -7.63 -8.12
CA PRO A 173 -22.80 -7.00 -8.70
C PRO A 173 -23.06 -7.46 -10.14
#